data_AF-A0A2P5FE65-F1
#
_entry.id   AF-A0A2P5FE65-F1
#
_cell.length_a   1.000
_cell.length_b   1.000
_cell.length_c   1.000
_cell.angle_alpha   90.00
_cell.angle_beta   90.00
_cell.angle_gamma   90.00
#
_symmetry.space_group_name_H-M   'P 1'
#
loop_
_entity.id
_entity.type
_entity.pdbx_description
1 polymer ?
#
loop_
_entity_poly.entity_id
_entity_poly.type
_entity_poly.pdbx_seq_one_letter_code
_entity_poly.pdbx_strand_id
1 'polypeptide(L)'
;MGTSKIEIEKFDGKGDFNMWKKKMKAVLVQQKCAKALGDVSGLPETMKPSEKEELLETAYSLLILNLADNVLRQVDEQDTAAKVWSKLDSLYLTKTLSNKIYLKEQLFGFKMDSTKSLEDNLDDFKRITVSLANIDEKINDENQAIIILNSLPESYKDLKSAI
;
A
#
# COMPACT_ATOMS: atom_id res chain seq x y z
N MET A 1 -17.36 -0.54 26.97
CA MET A 1 -16.09 0.15 26.68
C MET A 1 -16.06 0.39 25.18
N GLY A 2 -16.07 1.65 24.74
CA GLY A 2 -16.02 1.96 23.31
C GLY A 2 -14.68 1.55 22.74
N THR A 3 -14.66 0.57 21.84
CA THR A 3 -13.49 0.29 21.02
C THR A 3 -13.29 1.48 20.10
N SER A 4 -12.32 2.35 20.40
CA SER A 4 -11.91 3.41 19.50
C SER A 4 -11.60 2.78 18.14
N LYS A 5 -12.43 3.10 17.15
CA LYS A 5 -12.32 2.58 15.79
C LYS A 5 -11.03 3.15 15.22
N ILE A 6 -9.98 2.33 15.10
CA ILE A 6 -8.76 2.74 14.42
C ILE A 6 -9.11 2.82 12.93
N GLU A 7 -9.35 4.04 12.46
CA GLU A 7 -9.52 4.30 11.04
C GLU A 7 -8.13 4.42 10.41
N ILE A 8 -7.83 3.50 9.50
CA ILE A 8 -6.70 3.61 8.60
C ILE A 8 -7.24 4.10 7.25
N GLU A 9 -6.43 4.86 6.51
CA GLU A 9 -6.78 5.21 5.14
C GLU A 9 -6.94 3.95 4.29
N LYS A 10 -7.95 3.95 3.42
CA LYS A 10 -8.15 2.86 2.47
C LYS A 10 -6.95 2.76 1.54
N PHE A 11 -6.51 1.54 1.26
CA PHE A 11 -5.48 1.34 0.24
C PHE A 11 -6.09 1.45 -1.15
N ASP A 12 -5.61 2.40 -1.93
CA ASP A 12 -6.05 2.70 -3.29
C ASP A 12 -5.11 2.13 -4.36
N GLY A 13 -4.17 1.26 -3.96
CA GLY A 13 -3.19 0.69 -4.87
C GLY A 13 -2.01 1.63 -5.16
N LYS A 14 -2.02 2.84 -4.60
CA LYS A 14 -0.94 3.83 -4.72
C LYS A 14 -0.26 4.04 -3.37
N GLY A 15 0.97 4.55 -3.41
CA GLY A 15 1.75 4.84 -2.22
C GLY A 15 2.46 3.63 -1.60
N ASP A 16 2.75 3.74 -0.30
CA ASP A 16 3.53 2.74 0.44
C ASP A 16 2.64 1.61 0.97
N PHE A 17 2.47 0.57 0.15
CA PHE A 17 1.73 -0.63 0.54
C PHE A 17 2.31 -1.28 1.80
N ASN A 18 3.62 -1.25 2.02
CA ASN A 18 4.24 -1.82 3.23
C ASN A 18 3.77 -1.08 4.48
N MET A 19 3.66 0.25 4.42
CA MET A 19 3.14 1.04 5.53
C MET A 19 1.66 0.75 5.79
N TRP A 20 0.84 0.72 4.74
CA TRP A 20 -0.57 0.35 4.88
C TRP A 20 -0.74 -1.06 5.47
N LYS A 21 0.00 -2.04 4.93
CA LYS A 21 0.01 -3.44 5.39
C LYS A 21 0.38 -3.55 6.87
N LYS A 22 1.40 -2.79 7.32
CA LYS A 22 1.78 -2.72 8.75
C LYS A 22 0.63 -2.19 9.62
N LYS A 23 -0.02 -1.10 9.20
CA LYS A 23 -1.19 -0.52 9.92
C LYS A 23 -2.37 -1.49 9.95
N MET A 24 -2.72 -2.10 8.82
CA MET A 24 -3.81 -3.07 8.71
C MET A 24 -3.56 -4.30 9.59
N LYS A 25 -2.32 -4.81 9.64
CA LYS A 25 -1.96 -5.90 10.55
C LYS A 25 -2.17 -5.52 12.02
N ALA A 26 -1.85 -4.29 12.42
CA ALA A 26 -2.11 -3.82 13.77
C ALA A 26 -3.62 -3.77 14.11
N VAL A 27 -4.46 -3.34 13.17
CA VAL A 27 -5.93 -3.37 13.32
C VAL A 27 -6.43 -4.80 13.52
N LEU A 28 -5.98 -5.76 12.72
CA LEU A 28 -6.39 -7.16 12.85
C LEU A 28 -5.92 -7.79 14.18
N VAL A 29 -4.76 -7.37 14.71
CA VAL A 29 -4.30 -7.80 16.04
C VAL A 29 -5.20 -7.26 17.14
N GLN A 30 -5.58 -5.98 17.05
CA GLN A 30 -6.50 -5.35 18.00
C GLN A 30 -7.87 -6.03 18.01
N GLN A 31 -8.35 -6.44 16.83
CA GLN A 31 -9.61 -7.17 16.65
C GLN A 31 -9.47 -8.69 16.89
N LYS A 32 -8.30 -9.14 17.36
CA LYS A 32 -7.98 -10.55 17.68
C LYS A 32 -8.15 -11.53 16.50
N CYS A 33 -8.18 -11.04 15.28
CA CYS A 33 -8.41 -11.84 14.07
C CYS A 33 -7.18 -11.95 13.15
N ALA A 34 -6.02 -11.41 13.54
CA ALA A 34 -4.78 -11.49 12.76
C ALA A 34 -4.35 -12.92 12.39
N LYS A 35 -4.74 -13.93 13.17
CA LYS A 35 -4.47 -15.34 12.84
C LYS A 35 -5.17 -15.81 11.56
N ALA A 36 -6.26 -15.15 11.15
CA ALA A 36 -6.97 -15.43 9.90
C ALA A 36 -6.16 -15.12 8.64
N LEU A 37 -5.08 -14.35 8.75
CA LEU A 37 -4.18 -14.04 7.64
C LEU A 37 -3.23 -15.18 7.31
N GLY A 38 -3.02 -16.11 8.26
CA GLY A 38 -2.13 -17.26 8.11
C GLY A 38 -2.88 -18.52 7.71
N ASP A 39 -2.22 -19.66 7.87
CA ASP A 39 -2.84 -20.95 7.66
C ASP A 39 -3.91 -21.21 8.74
N VAL A 40 -5.15 -21.40 8.30
CA VAL A 40 -6.31 -21.73 9.15
C VAL A 40 -6.11 -23.05 9.90
N SER A 41 -5.19 -23.90 9.41
CA SER A 41 -4.71 -25.13 10.06
C SER A 41 -3.90 -24.88 11.33
N GLY A 42 -3.32 -23.69 11.49
CA GLY A 42 -2.56 -23.29 12.67
C GLY A 42 -3.41 -22.72 13.81
N LEU A 43 -4.73 -22.71 13.68
CA LEU A 43 -5.65 -22.32 14.74
C LEU A 43 -5.76 -23.43 15.79
N PRO A 44 -5.87 -23.10 17.10
CA PRO A 44 -5.98 -24.11 18.15
C PRO A 44 -7.17 -25.04 17.90
N GLU A 45 -6.97 -26.36 17.97
CA GLU A 45 -8.05 -27.35 17.87
C GLU A 45 -9.11 -27.19 18.98
N THR A 46 -8.74 -26.54 20.08
CA THR A 46 -9.62 -26.21 21.21
C THR A 46 -10.60 -25.08 20.91
N MET A 47 -10.48 -24.39 19.78
CA MET A 47 -11.33 -23.27 19.40
C MET A 47 -12.69 -23.77 18.91
N LYS A 48 -13.77 -23.12 19.36
CA LYS A 48 -15.11 -23.51 18.90
C LYS A 48 -15.28 -23.18 17.40
N PRO A 49 -16.05 -23.99 16.65
CA PRO A 49 -16.33 -23.69 15.24
C PRO A 49 -16.90 -22.29 15.00
N SER A 50 -17.84 -21.83 15.85
CA SER A 50 -18.42 -20.49 15.71
C SER A 50 -17.40 -19.37 15.94
N GLU A 51 -16.54 -19.52 16.95
CA GLU A 51 -15.47 -18.54 17.24
C GLU A 51 -14.46 -18.47 16.08
N LYS A 52 -14.20 -19.61 15.42
CA LYS A 52 -13.34 -19.69 14.25
C LYS A 52 -13.97 -19.00 13.04
N GLU A 53 -15.25 -19.21 12.80
CA GLU A 53 -16.01 -18.57 11.72
C GLU A 53 -16.05 -17.05 11.90
N GLU A 54 -16.44 -16.57 13.09
CA GLU A 54 -16.46 -15.14 13.43
C GLU A 54 -15.09 -14.48 13.21
N LEU A 55 -14.01 -15.17 13.57
CA LEU A 55 -12.64 -14.68 13.38
C LEU A 55 -12.29 -14.54 11.90
N LEU A 56 -12.67 -15.51 11.06
CA LEU A 56 -12.38 -15.50 9.63
C LEU A 56 -13.20 -14.41 8.90
N GLU A 57 -14.49 -14.32 9.20
CA GLU A 57 -15.39 -13.32 8.64
C GLU A 57 -14.95 -11.91 9.05
N THR A 58 -14.64 -11.69 10.32
CA THR A 58 -14.19 -10.38 10.81
C THR A 58 -12.91 -9.93 10.11
N ALA A 59 -11.93 -10.82 9.94
CA ALA A 59 -10.70 -10.48 9.24
C ALA A 59 -10.95 -10.15 7.76
N TYR A 60 -11.81 -10.94 7.10
CA TYR A 60 -12.16 -10.72 5.70
C TYR A 60 -12.88 -9.37 5.53
N SER A 61 -13.93 -9.10 6.32
CA SER A 61 -14.66 -7.83 6.28
C SER A 61 -13.75 -6.64 6.55
N LEU A 62 -12.83 -6.72 7.52
CA LEU A 62 -11.88 -5.65 7.80
C LEU A 62 -10.95 -5.37 6.61
N LEU A 63 -10.49 -6.39 5.90
CA LEU A 63 -9.69 -6.18 4.70
C LEU A 63 -10.51 -5.48 3.61
N ILE A 64 -11.69 -6.02 3.28
CA ILE A 64 -12.55 -5.46 2.23
C ILE A 64 -12.91 -4.00 2.51
N LEU A 65 -13.26 -3.65 3.75
CA LEU A 65 -13.64 -2.29 4.13
C LEU A 65 -12.48 -1.28 4.07
N ASN A 66 -11.23 -1.76 4.13
CA ASN A 66 -10.02 -0.92 4.11
C ASN A 66 -9.33 -0.90 2.74
N LEU A 67 -9.98 -1.40 1.69
CA LEU A 67 -9.54 -1.29 0.30
C LEU A 67 -10.44 -0.32 -0.46
N ALA A 68 -9.87 0.41 -1.41
CA ALA A 68 -10.63 1.21 -2.36
C ALA A 68 -11.15 0.34 -3.53
N ASP A 69 -12.19 0.81 -4.21
CA ASP A 69 -12.92 0.05 -5.24
C ASP A 69 -12.03 -0.49 -6.37
N ASN A 70 -10.99 0.26 -6.75
CA ASN A 70 -10.06 -0.16 -7.79
C ASN A 70 -9.16 -1.33 -7.35
N VAL A 71 -8.84 -1.42 -6.06
CA VAL A 71 -8.09 -2.56 -5.50
C VAL A 71 -9.01 -3.73 -5.25
N LEU A 72 -10.25 -3.48 -4.80
CA LEU A 72 -11.27 -4.51 -4.61
C LEU A 72 -11.51 -5.32 -5.88
N ARG A 73 -11.57 -4.67 -7.05
CA ARG A 73 -11.67 -5.36 -8.36
C ARG A 73 -10.50 -6.32 -8.65
N GLN A 74 -9.33 -6.12 -8.04
CA GLN A 74 -8.16 -6.98 -8.25
C GLN A 74 -8.15 -8.22 -7.32
N VAL A 75 -8.97 -8.20 -6.25
CA VAL A 75 -9.06 -9.26 -5.25
C VAL A 75 -10.45 -9.92 -5.18
N ASP A 76 -11.37 -9.52 -6.06
CA ASP A 76 -12.75 -10.03 -6.20
C ASP A 76 -12.86 -11.56 -6.10
N GLU A 77 -11.98 -12.28 -6.80
CA GLU A 77 -11.98 -13.76 -6.83
C GLU A 77 -11.57 -14.42 -5.50
N GLN A 78 -11.17 -13.66 -4.48
CA GLN A 78 -10.67 -14.18 -3.20
C GLN A 78 -11.75 -14.12 -2.12
N ASP A 79 -12.07 -15.29 -1.57
CA ASP A 79 -13.15 -15.52 -0.60
C ASP A 79 -12.71 -15.57 0.87
N THR A 80 -11.39 -15.48 1.13
CA THR A 80 -10.84 -15.58 2.49
C THR A 80 -9.81 -14.50 2.75
N ALA A 81 -9.69 -14.09 4.02
CA ALA A 81 -8.73 -13.07 4.44
C ALA A 81 -7.29 -13.43 4.07
N ALA A 82 -6.89 -14.69 4.26
CA ALA A 82 -5.56 -15.19 3.89
C ALA A 82 -5.28 -15.10 2.38
N LYS A 83 -6.27 -15.45 1.54
CA LYS A 83 -6.14 -15.34 0.08
C LYS A 83 -6.07 -13.89 -0.38
N VAL A 84 -6.92 -13.01 0.14
CA VAL A 84 -6.88 -11.56 -0.13
C VAL A 84 -5.50 -11.01 0.27
N TRP A 85 -5.02 -11.32 1.46
CA TRP A 85 -3.72 -10.88 1.97
C TRP A 85 -2.56 -11.34 1.08
N SER A 86 -2.56 -12.61 0.70
CA SER A 86 -1.53 -13.19 -0.19
C SER A 86 -1.59 -12.60 -1.60
N LYS A 87 -2.80 -12.33 -2.12
CA LYS A 87 -2.98 -11.67 -3.42
C LYS A 87 -2.45 -10.24 -3.40
N LEU A 88 -2.74 -9.47 -2.36
CA LEU A 88 -2.19 -8.11 -2.19
C LEU A 88 -0.66 -8.14 -2.12
N ASP A 89 -0.08 -9.10 -1.38
CA ASP A 89 1.38 -9.31 -1.38
C ASP A 89 1.90 -9.61 -2.78
N SER A 90 1.20 -10.47 -3.52
CA SER A 90 1.56 -10.82 -4.90
C SER A 90 1.49 -9.63 -5.86
N LEU A 91 0.60 -8.67 -5.62
CA LEU A 91 0.41 -7.52 -6.48
C LEU A 91 1.40 -6.39 -6.15
N TYR A 92 1.59 -6.12 -4.86
CA TYR A 92 2.24 -4.90 -4.39
C TYR A 92 3.58 -5.11 -3.69
N LEU A 93 3.92 -6.34 -3.29
CA LEU A 93 5.25 -6.68 -2.75
C LEU A 93 6.08 -7.55 -3.68
N THR A 94 5.52 -8.02 -4.79
CA THR A 94 6.33 -8.78 -5.73
C THR A 94 7.24 -7.89 -6.53
N LYS A 95 8.46 -8.38 -6.71
CA LYS A 95 9.43 -7.90 -7.71
C LYS A 95 9.04 -8.30 -9.14
N THR A 96 7.74 -8.47 -9.41
CA THR A 96 7.28 -8.83 -10.75
C THR A 96 7.69 -7.73 -11.72
N LEU A 97 7.99 -8.14 -12.96
CA LEU A 97 8.36 -7.21 -14.02
C LEU A 97 7.27 -6.14 -14.22
N SER A 98 5.98 -6.53 -14.14
CA SER A 98 4.86 -5.61 -14.30
C SER A 98 4.78 -4.56 -13.19
N ASN A 99 4.94 -4.94 -11.91
CA ASN A 99 4.94 -3.98 -10.81
C ASN A 99 6.15 -3.03 -10.88
N LYS A 100 7.32 -3.58 -11.24
CA LYS A 100 8.54 -2.80 -11.50
C LYS A 100 8.35 -1.81 -12.64
N ILE A 101 7.74 -2.21 -13.75
CA ILE A 101 7.43 -1.32 -14.90
C ILE A 101 6.46 -0.24 -14.45
N TYR A 102 5.36 -0.59 -13.79
CA TYR A 102 4.38 0.38 -13.30
C TYR A 102 4.99 1.46 -12.41
N LEU A 103 5.81 1.06 -11.41
CA LEU A 103 6.47 2.01 -10.52
C LEU A 103 7.50 2.90 -11.26
N LYS A 104 8.21 2.34 -12.26
CA LYS A 104 9.12 3.12 -13.10
C LYS A 104 8.38 4.09 -14.01
N GLU A 105 7.23 3.70 -14.57
CA GLU A 105 6.38 4.62 -15.35
C GLU A 105 5.88 5.78 -14.48
N GLN A 106 5.43 5.51 -13.26
CA GLN A 106 5.04 6.57 -12.31
C GLN A 106 6.21 7.49 -11.95
N LEU A 107 7.41 6.92 -11.73
CA LEU A 107 8.60 7.69 -11.38
C LEU A 107 9.07 8.58 -12.54
N PHE A 108 9.29 8.02 -13.72
CA PHE A 108 9.79 8.77 -14.87
C PHE A 108 8.73 9.70 -15.48
N GLY A 109 7.44 9.37 -15.31
CA GLY A 109 6.32 10.23 -15.67
C GLY A 109 5.95 11.27 -14.61
N PHE A 110 6.68 11.34 -13.49
CA PHE A 110 6.34 12.23 -12.38
C PHE A 110 6.38 13.70 -12.80
N LYS A 111 5.29 14.41 -12.50
CA LYS A 111 5.13 15.86 -12.69
C LYS A 111 4.55 16.45 -11.42
N MET A 112 5.10 17.56 -10.97
CA MET A 112 4.54 18.27 -9.82
C MET A 112 3.19 18.87 -10.19
N ASP A 113 2.22 18.64 -9.34
CA ASP A 113 0.91 19.26 -9.41
C ASP A 113 1.01 20.69 -8.86
N SER A 114 0.74 21.67 -9.72
CA SER A 114 0.79 23.10 -9.36
C SER A 114 -0.28 23.52 -8.35
N THR A 115 -1.29 22.67 -8.11
CA THR A 115 -2.33 22.91 -7.10
C THR A 115 -1.92 22.45 -5.70
N LYS A 116 -0.87 21.63 -5.59
CA LYS A 116 -0.34 21.11 -4.33
C LYS A 116 0.86 21.93 -3.85
N SER A 117 1.14 21.87 -2.55
CA SER A 117 2.38 22.43 -2.02
C SER A 117 3.60 21.68 -2.57
N LEU A 118 4.78 22.30 -2.49
CA LEU A 118 6.03 21.63 -2.86
C LEU A 118 6.28 20.40 -1.97
N GLU A 119 5.95 20.51 -0.68
CA GLU A 119 6.12 19.44 0.31
C GLU A 119 5.24 18.22 -0.03
N ASP A 120 3.96 18.43 -0.35
CA ASP A 120 3.05 17.36 -0.75
C ASP A 120 3.51 16.66 -2.03
N ASN A 121 3.98 17.43 -3.03
CA ASN A 121 4.56 16.88 -4.25
C ASN A 121 5.81 16.05 -3.98
N LEU A 122 6.70 16.53 -3.10
CA LEU A 122 7.90 15.79 -2.72
C LEU A 122 7.55 14.52 -1.93
N ASP A 123 6.50 14.54 -1.12
CA ASP A 123 6.03 13.34 -0.41
C ASP A 123 5.41 12.31 -1.36
N ASP A 124 4.66 12.74 -2.38
CA ASP A 124 4.20 11.87 -3.46
C ASP A 124 5.39 11.23 -4.22
N PHE A 125 6.42 12.01 -4.53
CA PHE A 125 7.64 11.49 -5.15
C PHE A 125 8.38 10.49 -4.24
N LYS A 126 8.53 10.81 -2.95
CA LYS A 126 9.15 9.92 -1.95
C LYS A 126 8.39 8.60 -1.82
N ARG A 127 7.05 8.62 -1.87
CA ARG A 127 6.25 7.40 -1.84
C ARG A 127 6.63 6.45 -2.98
N ILE A 128 6.82 6.97 -4.20
CA ILE A 128 7.21 6.17 -5.36
C ILE A 128 8.62 5.57 -5.16
N THR A 129 9.58 6.38 -4.72
CA THR A 129 10.97 5.93 -4.51
C THR A 129 11.09 4.90 -3.38
N VAL A 130 10.33 5.05 -2.29
CA VAL A 130 10.23 4.06 -1.22
C VAL A 130 9.63 2.74 -1.73
N SER A 131 8.57 2.80 -2.54
CA SER A 131 7.99 1.59 -3.14
C SER A 131 8.95 0.87 -4.09
N LEU A 132 9.76 1.59 -4.86
CA LEU A 132 10.84 1.01 -5.66
C LEU A 132 11.96 0.41 -4.81
N ALA A 133 12.37 1.09 -3.73
CA ALA A 133 13.39 0.56 -2.81
C ALA A 133 12.91 -0.72 -2.11
N ASN A 134 11.63 -0.82 -1.77
CA ASN A 134 11.03 -2.00 -1.14
C ASN A 134 11.08 -3.26 -2.04
N ILE A 135 11.28 -3.11 -3.35
CA ILE A 135 11.44 -4.21 -4.31
C ILE A 135 12.88 -4.33 -4.84
N ASP A 136 13.85 -3.73 -4.16
CA ASP A 136 15.27 -3.69 -4.51
C ASP A 136 15.61 -2.94 -5.82
N GLU A 137 14.74 -2.00 -6.23
CA GLU A 137 14.95 -1.13 -7.41
C GLU A 137 15.30 0.31 -6.98
N LYS A 138 16.21 0.45 -6.01
CA LYS A 138 16.60 1.75 -5.49
C LYS A 138 17.17 2.64 -6.59
N ILE A 139 16.64 3.87 -6.70
CA ILE A 139 17.14 4.91 -7.60
C ILE A 139 18.21 5.70 -6.86
N ASN A 140 19.35 5.96 -7.50
CA ASN A 140 20.39 6.77 -6.90
C ASN A 140 19.94 8.23 -6.72
N ASP A 141 20.60 8.95 -5.80
CA ASP A 141 20.17 10.29 -5.41
C ASP A 141 20.31 11.30 -6.57
N GLU A 142 21.29 11.10 -7.44
CA GLU A 142 21.51 11.91 -8.66
C GLU A 142 20.31 11.81 -9.62
N ASN A 143 19.87 10.60 -9.97
CA ASN A 143 18.71 10.41 -10.84
C ASN A 143 17.43 10.91 -10.18
N GLN A 144 17.29 10.77 -8.85
CA GLN A 144 16.16 11.35 -8.14
C GLN A 144 16.13 12.88 -8.28
N ALA A 145 17.28 13.55 -8.10
CA ALA A 145 17.40 15.00 -8.28
C ALA A 145 17.07 15.42 -9.73
N ILE A 146 17.57 14.70 -10.73
CA ILE A 146 17.27 14.97 -12.15
C ILE A 146 15.76 14.87 -12.42
N ILE A 147 15.09 13.85 -11.89
CA ILE A 147 13.64 13.67 -12.09
C ILE A 147 12.86 14.80 -11.41
N ILE A 148 13.21 15.17 -10.18
CA ILE A 148 12.60 16.29 -9.46
C ILE A 148 12.74 17.59 -10.26
N LEU A 149 13.96 17.92 -10.73
CA LEU A 149 14.21 19.11 -11.54
C LEU A 149 13.41 19.14 -12.86
N ASN A 150 13.17 17.96 -13.45
CA ASN A 150 12.34 17.83 -14.65
C ASN A 150 10.83 17.80 -14.40
N SER A 151 10.43 17.60 -13.14
CA SER A 151 9.04 17.61 -12.70
C SER A 151 8.53 18.98 -12.26
N LEU A 152 9.44 19.94 -12.01
CA LEU A 152 9.13 21.28 -11.54
C LEU A 152 8.08 21.98 -12.44
N PRO A 153 7.07 22.65 -11.85
CA PRO A 153 6.14 23.47 -12.59
C PRO A 153 6.83 24.67 -13.25
N GLU A 154 6.16 25.28 -14.23
CA GLU A 154 6.71 26.43 -14.96
C GLU A 154 6.96 27.65 -14.07
N SER A 155 6.26 27.76 -12.93
CA SER A 155 6.50 28.79 -11.91
C SER A 155 7.89 28.71 -11.26
N TYR A 156 8.60 27.59 -11.40
CA TYR A 156 9.97 27.38 -10.89
C TYR A 156 11.01 27.30 -12.02
N LYS A 157 10.68 27.79 -13.22
CA LYS A 157 11.58 27.77 -14.38
C LYS A 157 12.89 28.53 -14.15
N ASP A 158 12.85 29.62 -13.38
CA ASP A 158 14.04 30.40 -13.05
C ASP A 158 14.99 29.61 -12.15
N LEU A 159 14.45 28.87 -11.17
CA LEU A 159 15.23 27.95 -10.34
C LEU A 159 15.88 26.86 -11.18
N LYS A 160 15.13 26.28 -12.13
CA LYS A 160 15.66 25.27 -13.05
C LYS A 160 16.79 25.80 -13.94
N SER A 161 16.78 27.10 -14.25
CA SER A 161 17.79 27.74 -15.12
C SER A 161 19.04 28.18 -14.36
N ALA A 162 18.99 28.20 -13.03
CA ALA A 162 20.08 28.66 -12.15
C ALA A 162 21.00 27.53 -11.63
N ILE A 163 20.65 26.27 -11.91
CA ILE A 163 21.34 25.05 -11.48
C ILE A 163 22.01 24.42 -12.70
#